data_AF-A0A2E9RBA0-F1
#
_entry.id   AF-A0A2E9RBA0-F1
#
_cell.length_a   1.000
_cell.length_b   1.000
_cell.length_c   1.000
_cell.angle_alpha   90.00
_cell.angle_beta   90.00
_cell.angle_gamma   90.00
#
_symmetry.space_group_name_H-M   'P 1'
#
loop_
_entity.id
_entity.type
_entity.pdbx_description
1 polymer ?
#
loop_
_entity_poly.entity_id
_entity_poly.type
_entity_poly.pdbx_seq_one_letter_code
_entity_poly.pdbx_strand_id
1 'polypeptide(L)' 'MPKGYLVAHIRVHDAEGFKKFGEIAMPAIAEYGGKVLVRNPNPEVREGSDSGVAIVIEFESIEN' A
#
# COMPACT_ATOMS: atom_id res chain seq x y z
N MET A 1 6.70 -20.61 -6.37
CA MET A 1 6.91 -19.48 -7.29
C MET A 1 7.31 -18.27 -6.47
N PRO A 2 8.09 -17.31 -7.00
CA PRO A 2 8.38 -16.07 -6.28
C PRO A 2 7.09 -15.27 -6.02
N LYS A 3 6.98 -14.69 -4.83
CA LYS A 3 5.86 -13.81 -4.44
C LYS A 3 5.93 -12.47 -5.18
N GLY A 4 4.79 -11.81 -5.35
CA GLY A 4 4.69 -10.44 -5.84
C GLY A 4 4.58 -9.46 -4.68
N TYR A 5 5.17 -8.27 -4.79
CA TYR A 5 5.07 -7.23 -3.77
C TYR A 5 4.73 -5.88 -4.40
N LEU A 6 3.60 -5.31 -3.98
CA LEU A 6 3.27 -3.91 -4.23
C LEU A 6 3.78 -3.07 -3.07
N VAL A 7 4.69 -2.15 -3.36
CA VAL A 7 5.24 -1.20 -2.39
C VAL A 7 4.81 0.19 -2.79
N ALA A 8 3.97 0.82 -1.98
CA ALA A 8 3.44 2.15 -2.24
C ALA A 8 3.87 3.14 -1.15
N HIS A 9 4.31 4.31 -1.60
CA HIS A 9 4.53 5.51 -0.78
C HIS A 9 3.54 6.57 -1.24
N ILE A 10 2.63 6.99 -0.37
CA ILE A 10 1.51 7.88 -0.71
C ILE A 10 1.60 9.16 0.11
N ARG A 11 1.86 10.28 -0.56
CA ARG A 11 1.71 11.62 0.03
C ARG A 11 0.25 12.04 -0.02
N VAL A 12 -0.36 12.09 1.16
CA VAL A 12 -1.79 12.42 1.29
C VAL A 12 -1.94 13.94 1.35
N HIS A 13 -2.53 14.53 0.30
CA HIS A 13 -2.86 15.96 0.25
C HIS A 13 -4.35 16.23 0.53
N ASP A 14 -5.20 15.20 0.40
CA ASP A 14 -6.63 15.22 0.72
C ASP A 14 -6.96 13.97 1.54
N ALA A 15 -7.29 14.17 2.82
CA ALA A 15 -7.60 13.08 3.74
C ALA A 15 -8.93 12.37 3.41
N GLU A 16 -9.93 13.09 2.91
CA GLU A 16 -11.23 12.49 2.57
C GLU A 16 -11.12 11.67 1.29
N GLY A 17 -10.45 12.20 0.27
CA GLY A 17 -10.13 11.49 -0.96
C GLY A 17 -9.32 10.22 -0.69
N PHE A 18 -8.31 10.29 0.20
CA PHE A 18 -7.51 9.13 0.56
C PHE A 18 -8.32 8.04 1.29
N LYS A 19 -9.27 8.43 2.15
CA LYS A 19 -10.17 7.48 2.79
C LYS A 19 -11.03 6.75 1.77
N LYS A 20 -11.68 7.49 0.86
CA LYS A 20 -12.50 6.91 -0.22
C LYS A 20 -11.68 6.00 -1.14
N PHE A 21 -10.44 6.40 -1.46
CA PHE A 21 -9.50 5.57 -2.20
C PHE A 21 -9.22 4.24 -1.48
N GLY A 22 -8.98 4.26 -0.17
CA GLY A 22 -8.79 3.04 0.62
C GLY A 22 -10.02 2.12 0.59
N GLU A 23 -11.22 2.68 0.67
CA GLU A 23 -12.48 1.93 0.63
C GLU A 23 -12.69 1.19 -0.71
N ILE A 24 -12.27 1.78 -1.84
CA ILE A 24 -12.35 1.14 -3.16
C ILE A 24 -11.17 0.23 -3.48
N ALA A 25 -9.97 0.50 -2.94
CA ALA A 25 -8.77 -0.28 -3.21
C ALA A 25 -8.79 -1.65 -2.48
N MET A 26 -9.29 -1.69 -1.25
CA MET A 26 -9.29 -2.92 -0.44
C MET A 26 -10.06 -4.09 -1.08
N PRO A 27 -11.26 -3.89 -1.67
CA PRO A 27 -11.95 -4.94 -2.41
C PRO A 27 -11.13 -5.51 -3.57
N ALA A 28 -10.49 -4.65 -4.37
CA ALA A 28 -9.65 -5.07 -5.49
C ALA A 28 -8.42 -5.86 -4.99
N ILE A 29 -7.74 -5.38 -3.94
CA ILE A 29 -6.62 -6.10 -3.33
C ILE A 29 -7.05 -7.51 -2.88
N ALA A 30 -8.21 -7.61 -2.22
CA ALA A 30 -8.72 -8.89 -1.74
C ALA A 30 -9.13 -9.84 -2.89
N GLU A 31 -9.70 -9.31 -3.98
CA GLU A 31 -10.09 -10.09 -5.17
C GLU A 31 -8.90 -10.84 -5.76
N TYR A 32 -7.73 -10.21 -5.81
CA TYR A 32 -6.49 -10.80 -6.35
C TYR A 32 -5.63 -11.50 -5.28
N GLY A 33 -6.18 -11.72 -4.07
CA GLY A 33 -5.49 -12.45 -3.00
C GLY A 33 -4.37 -11.68 -2.31
N GLY A 34 -4.39 -10.34 -2.41
CA GLY A 34 -3.41 -9.47 -1.79
C GLY A 34 -3.49 -9.47 -0.26
N LYS A 35 -2.34 -9.68 0.38
CA LYS A 35 -2.17 -9.67 1.84
C LYS A 35 -1.42 -8.42 2.25
N VAL A 36 -2.08 -7.54 3.00
CA VAL A 36 -1.44 -6.33 3.56
C VAL A 36 -0.44 -6.75 4.64
N LEU A 37 0.85 -6.51 4.40
CA LEU A 37 1.93 -6.76 5.35
C LEU A 37 2.27 -5.52 6.18
N VAL A 38 2.24 -4.35 5.54
CA VAL A 38 2.56 -3.06 6.17
C VAL A 38 1.52 -2.04 5.77
N ARG A 39 1.06 -1.27 6.75
CA ARG A 39 0.32 -0.01 6.56
C ARG A 39 0.75 0.96 7.64
N ASN A 40 1.74 1.79 7.34
CA ASN A 40 2.30 2.76 8.28
C ASN A 40 2.02 4.19 7.78
N PRO A 41 1.17 4.96 8.46
CA PRO A 41 0.88 6.33 8.06
C PRO A 41 2.07 7.28 8.27
N ASN A 42 2.98 6.96 9.20
CA ASN A 42 4.12 7.80 9.58
C ASN A 42 5.38 6.93 9.70
N PRO A 43 5.96 6.45 8.59
CA PRO A 43 7.17 5.65 8.62
C PRO A 43 8.36 6.47 9.15
N GLU A 44 9.25 5.82 9.91
CA GLU A 44 10.50 6.43 10.31
C GLU A 44 11.42 6.54 9.08
N VAL A 45 11.58 7.77 8.57
CA VAL A 45 12.45 8.05 7.43
C VAL A 45 13.89 8.16 7.93
N ARG A 46 14.70 7.14 7.63
CA ARG A 46 16.12 7.10 8.01
C ARG A 46 16.99 8.01 7.12
N GLU A 47 16.64 8.10 5.83
CA GLU A 47 17.36 8.88 4.83
C GLU A 47 16.36 9.48 3.83
N GLY A 48 16.67 10.66 3.28
CA GLY A 48 15.85 11.34 2.27
C GLY A 48 14.70 12.18 2.85
N SER A 49 13.74 12.52 2.00
CA SER A 49 12.56 13.31 2.35
C SER A 49 11.36 12.44 2.70
N ASP A 50 10.36 13.03 3.35
CA ASP A 50 9.10 12.35 3.69
C ASP A 50 8.46 11.66 2.47
N SER A 51 8.23 10.37 2.62
CA SER A 51 7.60 9.49 1.62
C SER A 51 6.08 9.36 1.81
N GLY A 52 5.54 9.87 2.92
CA GLY A 52 4.14 9.74 3.29
C GLY A 52 3.79 8.35 3.82
N VAL A 53 2.57 7.90 3.57
CA VAL A 53 2.08 6.60 4.04
C VAL A 53 2.81 5.48 3.31
N ALA A 54 3.42 4.55 4.05
CA ALA A 54 4.05 3.36 3.51
C ALA A 54 3.13 2.14 3.58
N ILE A 55 2.93 1.48 2.43
CA ILE A 55 2.08 0.29 2.30
C ILE A 55 2.88 -0.80 1.58
N VAL A 56 2.84 -2.02 2.11
CA VAL A 56 3.40 -3.21 1.46
C VAL A 56 2.32 -4.29 1.40
N ILE A 57 2.06 -4.80 0.22
CA ILE A 57 1.08 -5.85 -0.05
C ILE A 57 1.79 -7.00 -0.75
N GLU A 58 1.61 -8.21 -0.22
CA GLU A 58 2.10 -9.45 -0.79
C GLU A 58 1.02 -10.12 -1.63
N PHE A 59 1.41 -10.63 -2.80
CA PHE A 59 0.59 -11.46 -3.68
C PHE A 59 1.27 -12.80 -3.93
N GLU A 60 0.50 -13.79 -4.38
CA GLU A 60 1.02 -15.13 -4.66
C GLU A 60 2.11 -15.14 -5.75
N SER A 61 2.02 -14.23 -6.72
CA SER A 61 3.00 -13.97 -7.78
C SER A 61 2.86 -12.53 -8.30
N ILE A 62 3.70 -12.12 -9.25
CA ILE A 62 3.62 -10.80 -9.90
C ILE A 62 2.47 -10.66 -10.90
N GLU A 63 1.92 -11.80 -11.37
CA GLU A 63 0.85 -11.85 -12.37
C GLU A 63 -0.55 -11.88 -11.74
N ASN A 64 -0.62 -11.96 -10.41
CA ASN A 64 -1.84 -11.80 -9.64
C ASN A 64 -2.20 -10.32 -9.55
#